data_AF-A0A0P0WXD3-F1
#
_entry.id   AF-A0A0P0WXD3-F1
#
_cell.length_a   1.000
_cell.length_b   1.000
_cell.length_c   1.000
_cell.angle_alpha   90.00
_cell.angle_beta   90.00
_cell.angle_gamma   90.00
#
_symmetry.space_group_name_H-M   'P 1'
#
loop_
_entity.id
_entity.type
_entity.pdbx_description
1 polymer ?
#
loop_
_entity_poly.entity_id
_entity_poly.type
_entity_poly.pdbx_seq_one_letter_code
_entity_poly.pdbx_strand_id
1 'polypeptide(L)'
;MAEGVVGSLIVKLGNTLASEAVELAKSLLGLEGSALKRLFSEIRDVKGELESIRAFLQAAERFKDADETTSAFVKQIRRLAFGIEDAVDEFTYQLGEGGGRMPFKRMCKIGTWSRLAANLQDIKVSLKSAAERRIRYDLKGVVVRGVKSVVGSSSNSNWRSDSVHFKRDDDLVGVDKNRDLLMRWVQDEQQQRHRIVSVWGMGGIGKTALVANVYNAVKDDFDTCAWITVSQSYDADDLLRTTVQEFRKNDRKKDFPDDEGASSYRRLVETIRSYLENKRYVLVLDDVWSTNVWFDSKDAFGGANIIGRIILTSRNYDVALLAPETNIINLQPLVKSHAWDLFCKEAFWKNGNRDCPPELLQLAQNFVDKCHGLPIAIADSSQEVLNLEALRPPPLLQKLYLKGTLSQESLPHFMSLHVTELDRDTFLNLERLPHLVKLQLYDAYDGKNIYFHENSFPRLRELSIRGAPHLNEIEMKRGAVASLTDLKLLVCPNLKQLPYGIEHVRTLEELTLDRAAEELVGRVRQKTETVISHVHRVYVGFSRNGVLAAERIQ
;
A
#
# COMPACT_ATOMS: atom_id res chain seq x y z
N MET A 1 6.54 -3.58 5.52
CA MET A 1 7.11 -2.58 4.57
C MET A 1 8.53 -2.14 4.96
N ALA A 2 8.82 -1.81 6.24
CA ALA A 2 10.19 -1.48 6.65
C ALA A 2 11.16 -2.68 6.52
N GLU A 3 10.69 -3.90 6.77
CA GLU A 3 11.46 -5.13 6.57
C GLU A 3 11.93 -5.28 5.12
N GLY A 4 11.05 -5.04 4.15
CA GLY A 4 11.39 -5.02 2.72
C GLY A 4 12.43 -3.95 2.34
N VAL A 5 12.30 -2.71 2.86
CA VAL A 5 13.29 -1.64 2.61
C VAL A 5 14.66 -2.02 3.17
N VAL A 6 14.70 -2.51 4.41
CA VAL A 6 15.94 -2.98 5.05
C VAL A 6 16.53 -4.18 4.30
N GLY A 7 15.70 -5.13 3.87
CA GLY A 7 16.10 -6.30 3.10
C GLY A 7 16.77 -5.93 1.77
N SER A 8 16.15 -5.03 1.00
CA SER A 8 16.72 -4.51 -0.26
C SER A 8 18.08 -3.83 -0.02
N LEU A 9 18.16 -3.00 1.02
CA LEU A 9 19.38 -2.26 1.34
C LEU A 9 20.54 -3.17 1.78
N ILE A 10 20.27 -4.25 2.53
CA ILE A 10 21.29 -5.26 2.88
C ILE A 10 21.89 -5.89 1.62
N VAL A 11 21.06 -6.19 0.61
CA VAL A 11 21.53 -6.74 -0.68
C VAL A 11 22.39 -5.70 -1.41
N LYS A 12 21.93 -4.45 -1.48
CA LYS A 12 22.65 -3.34 -2.11
C LYS A 12 24.04 -3.13 -1.48
N LEU A 13 24.11 -3.04 -0.15
CA LEU A 13 25.36 -2.94 0.60
C LEU A 13 26.27 -4.15 0.39
N GLY A 14 25.70 -5.36 0.31
CA GLY A 14 26.42 -6.58 -0.03
C GLY A 14 27.11 -6.50 -1.39
N ASN A 15 26.39 -6.02 -2.41
CA ASN A 15 26.94 -5.81 -3.75
C ASN A 15 28.05 -4.74 -3.76
N THR A 16 27.86 -3.65 -3.00
CA THR A 16 28.89 -2.62 -2.85
C THR A 16 30.16 -3.18 -2.21
N LEU A 17 30.04 -3.96 -1.13
CA LEU A 17 31.18 -4.60 -0.46
C LEU A 17 31.91 -5.60 -1.35
N ALA A 18 31.21 -6.29 -2.26
CA ALA A 18 31.85 -7.20 -3.22
C ALA A 18 32.84 -6.49 -4.16
N SER A 19 32.70 -5.17 -4.37
CA SER A 19 33.63 -4.36 -5.16
C SER A 19 34.87 -3.85 -4.38
N GLU A 20 34.96 -4.09 -3.07
CA GLU A 20 35.98 -3.51 -2.18
C GLU A 20 37.41 -3.78 -2.66
N ALA A 21 37.74 -5.02 -2.99
CA ALA A 21 39.09 -5.40 -3.43
C ALA A 21 39.48 -4.72 -4.75
N VAL A 22 38.53 -4.60 -5.68
CA VAL A 22 38.74 -3.97 -6.99
C VAL A 22 38.96 -2.47 -6.84
N GLU A 23 38.15 -1.81 -6.02
CA GLU A 23 38.24 -0.35 -5.85
C GLU A 23 39.46 0.07 -5.02
N LEU A 24 39.84 -0.72 -4.01
CA LEU A 24 41.09 -0.49 -3.28
C LEU A 24 42.32 -0.68 -4.19
N ALA A 25 42.31 -1.67 -5.08
CA ALA A 25 43.41 -1.90 -6.03
C ALA A 25 43.52 -0.78 -7.08
N LYS A 26 42.40 -0.16 -7.48
CA LYS A 26 42.39 1.00 -8.39
C LYS A 26 42.89 2.29 -7.72
N SER A 27 42.69 2.44 -6.42
CA SER A 27 43.17 3.60 -5.66
C SER A 27 44.69 3.53 -5.49
N LEU A 28 45.43 4.58 -5.91
CA LEU A 28 46.87 4.64 -5.72
C LEU A 28 47.18 4.71 -4.21
N LEU A 29 48.09 3.85 -3.75
CA LEU A 29 48.57 3.78 -2.36
C LEU A 29 48.82 5.19 -1.78
N GLY A 30 48.08 5.56 -0.74
CA GLY A 30 48.10 6.90 -0.15
C GLY A 30 46.80 7.25 0.59
N LEU A 31 46.50 8.56 0.70
CA LEU A 31 45.34 9.10 1.41
C LEU A 31 43.97 8.71 0.79
N GLU A 32 43.91 8.42 -0.51
CA GLU A 32 42.67 7.97 -1.16
C GLU A 32 42.28 6.57 -0.73
N GLY A 33 43.24 5.63 -0.71
CA GLY A 33 43.01 4.26 -0.25
C GLY A 33 42.61 4.19 1.22
N SER A 34 43.15 5.06 2.09
CA SER A 34 42.74 5.11 3.50
C SER A 34 41.31 5.63 3.68
N ALA A 35 40.91 6.66 2.93
CA ALA A 35 39.54 7.18 2.95
C ALA A 35 38.53 6.15 2.41
N LEU A 36 38.88 5.45 1.34
CA LEU A 36 38.05 4.40 0.75
C LEU A 36 37.93 3.18 1.67
N LYS A 37 39.03 2.77 2.32
CA LYS A 37 39.02 1.71 3.34
C LYS A 37 38.14 2.08 4.54
N ARG A 38 38.16 3.34 4.97
CA ARG A 38 37.26 3.84 6.03
C ARG A 38 35.80 3.75 5.59
N LEU A 39 35.48 4.17 4.38
CA LEU A 39 34.12 4.08 3.83
C LEU A 39 33.61 2.63 3.78
N PHE A 40 34.41 1.69 3.26
CA PHE A 40 34.02 0.28 3.23
C PHE A 40 33.84 -0.33 4.63
N SER A 41 34.62 0.11 5.61
CA SER A 41 34.41 -0.27 7.01
C SER A 41 33.05 0.19 7.53
N GLU A 42 32.64 1.43 7.25
CA GLU A 42 31.34 1.96 7.68
C GLU A 42 30.17 1.26 6.96
N ILE A 43 30.32 0.97 5.66
CA ILE A 43 29.34 0.18 4.88
C ILE A 43 29.13 -1.20 5.52
N ARG A 44 30.23 -1.87 5.91
CA ARG A 44 30.19 -3.19 6.55
C ARG A 44 29.47 -3.14 7.90
N ASP A 45 29.80 -2.14 8.72
CA ASP A 45 29.20 -1.98 10.04
C ASP A 45 27.70 -1.68 9.97
N VAL A 46 27.31 -0.77 9.06
CA VAL A 46 25.89 -0.46 8.83
C VAL A 46 25.12 -1.68 8.32
N LYS A 47 25.72 -2.48 7.43
CA LYS A 47 25.10 -3.74 6.97
C LYS A 47 24.81 -4.68 8.15
N GLY A 48 25.75 -4.85 9.08
CA GLY A 48 25.56 -5.70 10.26
C GLY A 48 24.45 -5.20 11.21
N GLU A 49 24.34 -3.88 11.41
CA GLU A 49 23.23 -3.28 12.15
C GLU A 49 21.87 -3.54 11.47
N LEU A 50 21.81 -3.40 10.14
CA LEU A 50 20.60 -3.66 9.37
C LEU A 50 20.19 -5.14 9.39
N GLU A 51 21.14 -6.08 9.35
CA GLU A 51 20.87 -7.51 9.49
C GLU A 51 20.24 -7.83 10.86
N SER A 52 20.74 -7.19 11.92
CA SER A 52 20.20 -7.31 13.28
C SER A 52 18.80 -6.71 13.38
N ILE A 53 18.58 -5.54 12.78
CA ILE A 53 17.27 -4.89 12.72
C ILE A 53 16.28 -5.70 11.88
N ARG A 54 16.70 -6.31 10.77
CA ARG A 54 15.83 -7.17 9.97
C ARG A 54 15.35 -8.37 10.78
N ALA A 55 16.26 -9.06 11.48
CA ALA A 55 15.91 -10.15 12.37
C ALA A 55 14.90 -9.71 13.43
N PHE A 56 15.09 -8.52 13.98
CA PHE A 56 14.15 -7.90 14.90
C PHE A 56 12.77 -7.63 14.23
N LEU A 57 12.74 -6.99 13.06
CA LEU A 57 11.50 -6.64 12.36
C LEU A 57 10.69 -7.88 11.98
N GLN A 58 11.35 -8.96 11.55
CA GLN A 58 10.70 -10.24 11.27
C GLN A 58 10.06 -10.86 12.53
N ALA A 59 10.66 -10.66 13.70
CA ALA A 59 10.06 -11.07 14.97
C ALA A 59 8.90 -10.15 15.39
N ALA A 60 9.01 -8.84 15.15
CA ALA A 60 8.00 -7.86 15.53
C ALA A 60 6.77 -7.88 14.62
N GLU A 61 6.89 -8.19 13.32
CA GLU A 61 5.74 -8.35 12.42
C GLU A 61 4.83 -9.53 12.85
N ARG A 62 5.30 -10.45 13.70
CA ARG A 62 4.47 -11.49 14.34
C ARG A 62 3.51 -10.93 15.39
N PHE A 63 3.80 -9.77 15.96
CA PHE A 63 2.93 -9.08 16.91
C PHE A 63 2.24 -7.93 16.17
N LYS A 64 1.09 -8.22 15.56
CA LYS A 64 0.30 -7.25 14.76
C LYS A 64 -0.20 -6.05 15.57
N ASP A 65 -0.14 -6.10 16.90
CA ASP A 65 -0.42 -4.98 17.80
C ASP A 65 0.86 -4.16 18.03
N ALA A 66 1.22 -3.33 17.05
CA ALA A 66 2.28 -2.36 17.19
C ALA A 66 1.80 -1.22 18.11
N ASP A 67 2.29 -1.21 19.34
CA ASP A 67 2.25 -0.04 20.21
C ASP A 67 2.88 1.18 19.51
N GLU A 68 2.50 2.39 19.93
CA GLU A 68 3.00 3.65 19.34
C GLU A 68 4.53 3.73 19.33
N THR A 69 5.19 3.07 20.30
CA THR A 69 6.65 2.95 20.42
C THR A 69 7.24 2.12 19.27
N THR A 70 6.61 1.01 18.88
CA THR A 70 7.02 0.21 17.71
C THR A 70 6.83 0.99 16.42
N SER A 71 5.72 1.71 16.26
CA SER A 71 5.49 2.56 15.08
C SER A 71 6.54 3.67 14.94
N ALA A 72 6.85 4.37 16.05
CA ALA A 72 7.89 5.39 16.09
C ALA A 72 9.28 4.83 15.73
N PHE A 73 9.62 3.65 16.25
CA PHE A 73 10.85 2.94 15.91
C PHE A 73 10.91 2.60 14.42
N VAL A 74 9.86 1.99 13.87
CA VAL A 74 9.78 1.63 12.44
C VAL A 74 9.92 2.86 11.54
N LYS A 75 9.29 3.99 11.90
CA LYS A 75 9.42 5.26 11.17
C LYS A 75 10.85 5.78 11.19
N GLN A 76 11.54 5.66 12.31
CA GLN A 76 12.94 6.07 12.43
C GLN A 76 13.87 5.16 11.60
N ILE A 77 13.69 3.84 11.65
CA ILE A 77 14.48 2.90 10.84
C ILE A 77 14.30 3.19 9.35
N ARG A 78 13.07 3.45 8.90
CA ARG A 78 12.81 3.80 7.49
C ARG A 78 13.55 5.06 7.05
N ARG A 79 13.53 6.12 7.87
CA ARG A 79 14.26 7.37 7.58
C ARG A 79 15.76 7.15 7.50
N LEU A 80 16.33 6.36 8.40
CA LEU A 80 17.76 6.05 8.41
C LEU A 80 18.14 5.17 7.21
N ALA A 81 17.28 4.23 6.80
CA ALA A 81 17.50 3.41 5.62
C ALA A 81 17.63 4.26 4.33
N PHE A 82 16.77 5.26 4.15
CA PHE A 82 16.89 6.18 3.00
C PHE A 82 18.23 6.94 3.00
N GLY A 83 18.71 7.40 4.17
CA GLY A 83 20.01 8.07 4.25
C GLY A 83 21.20 7.16 3.89
N ILE A 84 21.11 5.86 4.18
CA ILE A 84 22.13 4.86 3.79
C ILE A 84 22.05 4.63 2.29
N GLU A 85 20.84 4.50 1.75
CA GLU A 85 20.62 4.33 0.32
C GLU A 85 21.21 5.48 -0.49
N ASP A 86 20.92 6.73 -0.09
CA ASP A 86 21.49 7.95 -0.69
C ASP A 86 23.03 7.94 -0.68
N ALA A 87 23.64 7.51 0.43
CA ALA A 87 25.11 7.45 0.55
C ALA A 87 25.74 6.39 -0.37
N VAL A 88 25.09 5.23 -0.52
CA VAL A 88 25.54 4.15 -1.40
C VAL A 88 25.33 4.51 -2.87
N ASP A 89 24.22 5.16 -3.20
CA ASP A 89 23.97 5.65 -4.56
C ASP A 89 24.96 6.73 -4.97
N GLU A 90 25.28 7.66 -4.07
CA GLU A 90 26.34 8.63 -4.32
C GLU A 90 27.70 7.95 -4.52
N PHE A 91 28.02 6.93 -3.71
CA PHE A 91 29.25 6.15 -3.88
C PHE A 91 29.31 5.47 -5.26
N THR A 92 28.26 4.74 -5.64
CA THR A 92 28.21 4.01 -6.91
C THR A 92 28.23 4.93 -8.12
N TYR A 93 27.56 6.08 -8.05
CA TYR A 93 27.64 7.14 -9.07
C TYR A 93 29.08 7.62 -9.29
N GLN A 94 29.82 7.87 -8.21
CA GLN A 94 31.22 8.35 -8.27
C GLN A 94 32.22 7.29 -8.79
N LEU A 95 31.86 6.01 -8.72
CA LEU A 95 32.62 4.92 -9.35
C LEU A 95 32.34 4.82 -10.86
N GLY A 96 31.13 5.15 -11.30
CA GLY A 96 30.71 5.11 -12.71
C GLY A 96 31.31 6.21 -13.59
N GLU A 97 31.73 7.34 -13.01
CA GLU A 97 32.47 8.39 -13.74
C GLU A 97 33.92 7.97 -14.03
N GLY A 98 34.09 7.21 -15.13
CA GLY A 98 35.39 6.84 -15.68
C GLY A 98 36.07 7.96 -16.49
N GLY A 99 37.40 8.05 -16.39
CA GLY A 99 38.24 8.30 -17.58
C GLY A 99 38.88 9.68 -17.83
N GLY A 100 38.77 10.68 -16.96
CA GLY A 100 39.39 12.01 -17.18
C GLY A 100 40.79 12.18 -16.55
N ARG A 101 41.83 12.32 -17.37
CA ARG A 101 43.29 12.42 -17.05
C ARG A 101 43.74 13.72 -16.31
N MET A 102 43.02 14.21 -15.29
CA MET A 102 43.40 15.44 -14.56
C MET A 102 43.65 15.22 -13.05
N PRO A 103 44.79 15.69 -12.49
CA PRO A 103 45.17 15.46 -11.09
C PRO A 103 44.21 16.11 -10.07
N PHE A 104 43.50 17.17 -10.46
CA PHE A 104 42.53 17.86 -9.60
C PHE A 104 41.27 17.04 -9.28
N LYS A 105 40.84 16.09 -10.14
CA LYS A 105 39.65 15.25 -9.85
C LYS A 105 39.92 14.19 -8.76
N ARG A 106 41.18 13.82 -8.49
CA ARG A 106 41.53 12.81 -7.47
C ARG A 106 41.44 13.34 -6.05
N MET A 107 41.80 14.61 -5.82
CA MET A 107 41.60 15.25 -4.49
C MET A 107 40.12 15.37 -4.13
N CYS A 108 39.23 15.56 -5.11
CA CYS A 108 37.78 15.60 -4.88
C CYS A 108 37.25 14.26 -4.35
N LYS A 109 37.77 13.12 -4.82
CA LYS A 109 37.32 11.80 -4.38
C LYS A 109 37.60 11.55 -2.90
N ILE A 110 38.75 11.99 -2.38
CA ILE A 110 39.11 11.84 -0.95
C ILE A 110 38.10 12.54 -0.05
N GLY A 111 37.71 13.77 -0.40
CA GLY A 111 36.71 14.55 0.33
C GLY A 111 35.33 13.89 0.31
N THR A 112 34.93 13.37 -0.85
CA THR A 112 33.69 12.59 -1.01
C THR A 112 33.70 11.32 -0.17
N TRP A 113 34.77 10.51 -0.21
CA TRP A 113 34.89 9.28 0.58
C TRP A 113 34.85 9.54 2.09
N SER A 114 35.58 10.57 2.54
CA SER A 114 35.60 10.96 3.95
C SER A 114 34.24 11.45 4.42
N ARG A 115 33.53 12.24 3.60
CA ARG A 115 32.18 12.71 3.89
C ARG A 115 31.17 11.57 3.93
N LEU A 116 31.20 10.66 2.96
CA LEU A 116 30.32 9.49 2.93
C LEU A 116 30.57 8.57 4.14
N ALA A 117 31.83 8.37 4.53
CA ALA A 117 32.17 7.60 5.72
C ALA A 117 31.64 8.27 6.99
N ALA A 118 31.79 9.59 7.12
CA ALA A 118 31.24 10.34 8.25
C ALA A 118 29.70 10.26 8.31
N ASN A 119 29.02 10.40 7.16
CA ASN A 119 27.57 10.26 7.08
C ASN A 119 27.09 8.86 7.52
N LEU A 120 27.75 7.80 7.04
CA LEU A 120 27.41 6.43 7.45
C LEU A 120 27.70 6.19 8.93
N GLN A 121 28.77 6.76 9.46
CA GLN A 121 29.11 6.71 10.88
C GLN A 121 28.02 7.38 11.74
N ASP A 122 27.52 8.56 11.34
CA ASP A 122 26.44 9.28 12.02
C ASP A 122 25.11 8.50 11.98
N ILE A 123 24.81 7.87 10.84
CA ILE A 123 23.63 7.01 10.68
C ILE A 123 23.75 5.78 11.59
N LYS A 124 24.91 5.14 11.64
CA LYS A 124 25.19 4.00 12.54
C LYS A 124 24.96 4.36 14.01
N VAL A 125 25.46 5.51 14.46
CA VAL A 125 25.21 6.02 15.83
C VAL A 125 23.71 6.24 16.05
N SER A 126 23.01 6.78 15.06
CA SER A 126 21.56 7.00 15.11
C SER A 126 20.76 5.69 15.17
N LEU A 127 21.19 4.65 14.45
CA LEU A 127 20.60 3.31 14.49
C LEU A 127 20.73 2.68 15.88
N LYS A 128 21.95 2.70 16.46
CA LYS A 128 22.20 2.21 17.82
C LYS A 128 21.36 2.95 18.85
N SER A 129 21.33 4.28 18.76
CA SER A 129 20.52 5.12 19.64
C SER A 129 19.02 4.83 19.52
N ALA A 130 18.53 4.49 18.32
CA ALA A 130 17.15 4.11 18.09
C ALA A 130 16.83 2.73 18.72
N ALA A 131 17.72 1.75 18.56
CA ALA A 131 17.59 0.44 19.18
C ALA A 131 17.62 0.53 20.72
N GLU A 132 18.55 1.30 21.28
CA GLU A 132 18.63 1.53 22.73
C GLU A 132 17.39 2.23 23.29
N ARG A 133 16.92 3.30 22.62
CA ARG A 133 15.69 4.00 23.04
C ARG A 133 14.51 3.05 23.06
N ARG A 134 14.41 2.18 22.06
CA ARG A 134 13.35 1.17 22.02
C ARG A 134 13.42 0.25 23.23
N ILE A 135 14.60 -0.30 23.58
CA ILE A 135 14.76 -1.16 24.76
C ILE A 135 14.41 -0.40 26.05
N ARG A 136 14.85 0.85 26.19
CA ARG A 136 14.58 1.68 27.38
C ARG A 136 13.09 2.01 27.56
N TYR A 137 12.35 2.16 26.48
CA TYR A 137 10.93 2.51 26.49
C TYR A 137 10.04 1.33 26.06
N ASP A 138 10.57 0.11 26.02
CA ASP A 138 9.79 -1.09 25.72
C ASP A 138 8.87 -1.36 26.91
N LEU A 139 7.64 -0.87 26.79
CA LEU A 139 6.61 -0.96 27.82
C LEU A 139 6.21 -2.41 28.11
N LYS A 140 6.66 -3.38 27.31
CA LYS A 140 6.45 -4.81 27.53
C LYS A 140 7.23 -5.36 28.74
N GLY A 141 8.20 -4.63 29.28
CA GLY A 141 8.90 -5.00 30.53
C GLY A 141 8.28 -4.46 31.82
N VAL A 142 7.42 -3.44 31.75
CA VAL A 142 6.89 -2.70 32.92
C VAL A 142 5.41 -3.03 33.21
N VAL A 143 4.70 -3.69 32.29
CA VAL A 143 3.37 -4.27 32.57
C VAL A 143 3.52 -5.64 33.24
N VAL A 144 3.82 -5.55 34.54
CA VAL A 144 3.33 -6.38 35.66
C VAL A 144 3.02 -7.84 35.35
N ARG A 145 3.99 -8.68 35.69
CA ARG A 145 3.85 -10.04 36.21
C ARG A 145 2.83 -10.03 37.37
N GLY A 146 1.51 -10.03 37.09
CA GLY A 146 0.50 -10.04 38.17
C GLY A 146 -0.91 -9.53 37.90
N VAL A 147 -1.26 -8.93 36.76
CA VAL A 147 -2.65 -8.42 36.55
C VAL A 147 -3.29 -9.00 35.29
N LYS A 148 -3.75 -10.25 35.42
CA LYS A 148 -4.88 -10.75 34.62
C LYS A 148 -6.16 -10.22 35.26
N SER A 149 -6.64 -9.02 34.92
CA SER A 149 -8.03 -8.58 35.19
C SER A 149 -8.21 -7.09 34.83
N VAL A 150 -9.21 -6.80 34.00
CA VAL A 150 -10.01 -5.56 34.03
C VAL A 150 -9.26 -4.26 33.67
N VAL A 151 -8.94 -4.08 32.39
CA VAL A 151 -9.11 -2.78 31.71
C VAL A 151 -9.52 -3.08 30.27
N GLY A 152 -10.71 -2.62 29.87
CA GLY A 152 -11.21 -2.77 28.51
C GLY A 152 -10.33 -2.04 27.51
N SER A 153 -9.59 -2.79 26.71
CA SER A 153 -8.95 -2.28 25.49
C SER A 153 -9.83 -2.65 24.31
N SER A 154 -10.49 -1.61 23.79
CA SER A 154 -11.28 -1.53 22.58
C SER A 154 -10.77 -2.46 21.47
N SER A 155 -11.45 -3.58 21.29
CA SER A 155 -11.32 -4.54 20.19
C SER A 155 -11.82 -3.93 18.88
N ASN A 156 -11.06 -2.96 18.36
CA ASN A 156 -11.42 -2.19 17.16
C ASN A 156 -10.95 -2.83 15.83
N SER A 157 -10.55 -4.11 15.85
CA SER A 157 -10.05 -4.84 14.68
C SER A 157 -11.02 -5.87 14.07
N ASN A 158 -12.15 -6.22 14.74
CA ASN A 158 -13.09 -7.23 14.22
C ASN A 158 -14.28 -6.69 13.41
N TRP A 159 -14.60 -5.40 13.52
CA TRP A 159 -15.81 -4.83 12.88
C TRP A 159 -15.86 -4.97 11.34
N ARG A 160 -14.70 -5.10 10.67
CA ARG A 160 -14.64 -5.27 9.21
C ARG A 160 -14.72 -6.73 8.73
N SER A 161 -14.37 -7.71 9.56
CA SER A 161 -14.57 -9.12 9.22
C SER A 161 -16.01 -9.54 9.48
N ASP A 162 -16.60 -9.02 10.56
CA ASP A 162 -18.00 -9.29 10.89
C ASP A 162 -18.98 -8.64 9.90
N SER A 163 -18.65 -7.51 9.27
CA SER A 163 -19.56 -6.84 8.32
C SER A 163 -19.89 -7.70 7.10
N VAL A 164 -19.01 -8.63 6.70
CA VAL A 164 -19.25 -9.54 5.57
C VAL A 164 -20.39 -10.52 5.89
N HIS A 165 -20.58 -10.90 7.16
CA HIS A 165 -21.71 -11.73 7.57
C HIS A 165 -23.07 -11.03 7.44
N PHE A 166 -23.08 -9.71 7.28
CA PHE A 166 -24.30 -8.89 7.18
C PHE A 166 -24.60 -8.37 5.76
N LYS A 167 -23.78 -8.70 4.75
CA LYS A 167 -24.12 -8.40 3.35
C LYS A 167 -25.37 -9.18 2.96
N ARG A 168 -26.36 -8.50 2.38
CA ARG A 168 -27.60 -9.14 1.90
C ARG A 168 -27.31 -9.89 0.60
N ASP A 169 -28.15 -10.86 0.27
CA ASP A 169 -28.06 -11.61 -0.99
C ASP A 169 -28.02 -10.67 -2.21
N ASP A 170 -28.79 -9.57 -2.15
CA ASP A 170 -28.88 -8.55 -3.21
C ASP A 170 -27.57 -7.77 -3.45
N ASP A 171 -26.63 -7.81 -2.49
CA ASP A 171 -25.36 -7.10 -2.54
C ASP A 171 -24.26 -7.91 -3.25
N LEU A 172 -24.46 -9.21 -3.45
CA LEU A 172 -23.49 -10.07 -4.14
C LEU A 172 -23.80 -10.10 -5.64
N VAL A 173 -22.79 -9.89 -6.46
CA VAL A 173 -22.92 -9.85 -7.91
C VAL A 173 -22.09 -10.95 -8.55
N GLY A 174 -22.70 -11.71 -9.47
CA GLY A 174 -22.01 -12.67 -10.31
C GLY A 174 -21.55 -13.96 -9.62
N VAL A 175 -22.11 -14.26 -8.44
CA VAL A 175 -21.72 -15.43 -7.64
C VAL A 175 -22.68 -16.62 -7.78
N ASP A 176 -23.82 -16.45 -8.48
CA ASP A 176 -24.94 -17.40 -8.48
C ASP A 176 -24.53 -18.83 -8.82
N LYS A 177 -23.79 -19.02 -9.91
CA LYS A 177 -23.31 -20.34 -10.33
C LYS A 177 -22.46 -21.03 -9.25
N ASN A 178 -21.55 -20.28 -8.61
CA ASN A 178 -20.67 -20.82 -7.58
C ASN A 178 -21.42 -21.04 -6.26
N ARG A 179 -22.39 -20.17 -5.94
CA ARG A 179 -23.30 -20.33 -4.79
C ARG A 179 -24.09 -21.62 -4.93
N ASP A 180 -24.73 -21.84 -6.07
CA ASP A 180 -25.57 -23.02 -6.30
C ASP A 180 -24.76 -24.32 -6.28
N LEU A 181 -23.52 -24.31 -6.80
CA LEU A 181 -22.59 -25.44 -6.68
C LEU A 181 -22.21 -25.72 -5.22
N LEU A 182 -21.83 -24.67 -4.47
CA LEU A 182 -21.45 -24.80 -3.07
C LEU A 182 -22.63 -25.27 -2.21
N MET A 183 -23.83 -24.72 -2.42
CA MET A 183 -25.08 -25.16 -1.78
C MET A 183 -25.35 -26.64 -2.05
N ARG A 184 -25.27 -27.07 -3.32
CA ARG A 184 -25.45 -28.47 -3.70
C ARG A 184 -24.48 -29.40 -2.98
N TRP A 185 -23.21 -29.03 -2.87
CA TRP A 185 -22.23 -29.87 -2.19
C TRP A 185 -22.40 -29.90 -0.67
N VAL A 186 -22.87 -28.82 -0.07
CA VAL A 186 -23.13 -28.77 1.38
C VAL A 186 -24.40 -29.57 1.74
N GLN A 187 -25.48 -29.44 0.96
CA GLN A 187 -26.77 -30.09 1.25
C GLN A 187 -26.91 -31.54 0.76
N ASP A 188 -26.10 -31.98 -0.20
CA ASP A 188 -26.19 -33.36 -0.70
C ASP A 188 -25.76 -34.37 0.37
N GLU A 189 -26.75 -35.07 0.93
CA GLU A 189 -26.60 -36.11 1.96
C GLU A 189 -26.25 -37.50 1.38
N GLN A 190 -26.43 -37.71 0.09
CA GLN A 190 -26.46 -39.07 -0.51
C GLN A 190 -25.07 -39.66 -0.76
N GLN A 191 -24.02 -38.85 -0.76
CA GLN A 191 -22.75 -39.26 -1.35
C GLN A 191 -21.60 -39.45 -0.36
N GLN A 192 -21.55 -38.75 0.79
CA GLN A 192 -20.51 -38.93 1.82
C GLN A 192 -20.97 -38.41 3.20
N ARG A 193 -20.60 -39.13 4.27
CA ARG A 193 -20.85 -38.66 5.66
C ARG A 193 -20.01 -37.43 6.00
N HIS A 194 -18.75 -37.42 5.58
CA HIS A 194 -17.82 -36.30 5.78
C HIS A 194 -17.42 -35.71 4.44
N ARG A 195 -17.61 -34.40 4.25
CA ARG A 195 -17.25 -33.73 3.01
C ARG A 195 -16.48 -32.45 3.29
N ILE A 196 -15.34 -32.33 2.64
CA ILE A 196 -14.54 -31.10 2.58
C ILE A 196 -14.78 -30.45 1.23
N VAL A 197 -15.01 -29.14 1.25
CA VAL A 197 -15.18 -28.28 0.09
C VAL A 197 -14.20 -27.12 0.24
N SER A 198 -13.54 -26.72 -0.85
CA SER A 198 -12.63 -25.58 -0.81
C SER A 198 -13.00 -24.51 -1.83
N VAL A 199 -12.97 -23.26 -1.39
CA VAL A 199 -13.10 -22.07 -2.23
C VAL A 199 -11.77 -21.34 -2.22
N TRP A 200 -11.11 -21.26 -3.37
CA TRP A 200 -9.80 -20.63 -3.48
C TRP A 200 -9.76 -19.55 -4.56
N GLY A 201 -8.71 -18.72 -4.50
CA GLY A 201 -8.49 -17.60 -5.41
C GLY A 201 -7.75 -16.43 -4.75
N MET A 202 -7.42 -15.41 -5.53
CA MET A 202 -6.64 -14.26 -5.06
C MET A 202 -7.32 -13.49 -3.89
N GLY A 203 -6.55 -12.71 -3.14
CA GLY A 203 -7.09 -11.81 -2.11
C GLY A 203 -8.13 -10.84 -2.68
N GLY A 204 -9.21 -10.57 -1.93
CA GLY A 204 -10.25 -9.60 -2.34
C GLY A 204 -11.21 -10.06 -3.45
N ILE A 205 -11.11 -11.31 -3.91
CA ILE A 205 -11.94 -11.86 -4.99
C ILE A 205 -13.37 -12.26 -4.56
N GLY A 206 -13.67 -12.23 -3.25
CA GLY A 206 -15.01 -12.56 -2.72
C GLY A 206 -15.20 -13.97 -2.13
N LYS A 207 -14.12 -14.72 -1.84
CA LYS A 207 -14.22 -16.08 -1.23
C LYS A 207 -15.05 -16.11 0.05
N THR A 208 -14.66 -15.28 1.03
CA THR A 208 -15.32 -15.14 2.32
C THR A 208 -16.77 -14.72 2.15
N ALA A 209 -17.06 -13.80 1.22
CA ALA A 209 -18.42 -13.34 0.94
C ALA A 209 -19.31 -14.47 0.36
N LEU A 210 -18.79 -15.27 -0.58
CA LEU A 210 -19.50 -16.43 -1.13
C LEU A 210 -19.79 -17.47 -0.04
N VAL A 211 -18.79 -17.82 0.78
CA VAL A 211 -18.97 -18.82 1.84
C VAL A 211 -19.89 -18.30 2.95
N ALA A 212 -19.81 -17.02 3.30
CA ALA A 212 -20.71 -16.40 4.28
C ALA A 212 -22.17 -16.45 3.81
N ASN A 213 -22.41 -16.21 2.52
CA ASN A 213 -23.73 -16.31 1.92
C ASN A 213 -24.32 -17.72 2.05
N VAL A 214 -23.56 -18.74 1.64
CA VAL A 214 -24.01 -20.14 1.74
C VAL A 214 -24.14 -20.59 3.19
N TYR A 215 -23.18 -20.26 4.05
CA TYR A 215 -23.23 -20.59 5.47
C TYR A 215 -24.49 -20.04 6.15
N ASN A 216 -24.83 -18.77 5.89
CA ASN A 216 -26.04 -18.16 6.43
C ASN A 216 -27.32 -18.83 5.95
N ALA A 217 -27.35 -19.32 4.71
CA ALA A 217 -28.51 -20.02 4.15
C ALA A 217 -28.72 -21.44 4.72
N VAL A 218 -27.66 -22.15 5.09
CA VAL A 218 -27.73 -23.56 5.50
C VAL A 218 -27.53 -23.82 6.99
N LYS A 219 -26.98 -22.87 7.76
CA LYS A 219 -26.62 -23.08 9.18
C LYS A 219 -27.79 -23.55 10.06
N ASP A 220 -29.03 -23.23 9.68
CA ASP A 220 -30.23 -23.61 10.42
C ASP A 220 -30.65 -25.06 10.17
N ASP A 221 -30.20 -25.66 9.07
CA ASP A 221 -30.46 -27.05 8.68
C ASP A 221 -29.56 -28.06 9.41
N PHE A 222 -28.47 -27.61 10.06
CA PHE A 222 -27.53 -28.45 10.80
C PHE A 222 -27.80 -28.39 12.31
N ASP A 223 -27.42 -29.45 13.04
CA ASP A 223 -27.56 -29.48 14.51
C ASP A 223 -26.63 -28.47 15.21
N THR A 224 -25.47 -28.21 14.61
CA THR A 224 -24.49 -27.24 15.12
C THR A 224 -23.66 -26.66 13.99
N CYS A 225 -23.13 -25.45 14.19
CA CYS A 225 -22.32 -24.76 13.19
C CYS A 225 -21.17 -23.97 13.85
N ALA A 226 -20.09 -23.74 13.10
CA ALA A 226 -18.99 -22.91 13.54
C ALA A 226 -18.36 -22.18 12.36
N TRP A 227 -17.99 -20.92 12.59
CA TRP A 227 -17.19 -20.12 11.66
C TRP A 227 -15.91 -19.68 12.35
N ILE A 228 -14.77 -20.02 11.78
CA ILE A 228 -13.46 -19.75 12.36
C ILE A 228 -12.57 -19.10 11.32
N THR A 229 -12.15 -17.87 11.57
CA THR A 229 -11.10 -17.21 10.77
C THR A 229 -9.74 -17.67 11.29
N VAL A 230 -8.94 -18.29 10.42
CA VAL A 230 -7.64 -18.85 10.78
C VAL A 230 -6.54 -17.81 10.60
N SER A 231 -5.77 -17.55 11.66
CA SER A 231 -4.64 -16.64 11.58
C SER A 231 -3.47 -17.26 10.79
N GLN A 232 -2.64 -16.42 10.16
CA GLN A 232 -1.43 -16.87 9.47
C GLN A 232 -0.47 -17.65 10.39
N SER A 233 -0.36 -17.18 11.64
CA SER A 233 0.36 -17.81 12.72
C SER A 233 -0.64 -18.46 13.68
N TYR A 234 -1.34 -19.50 13.20
CA TYR A 234 -2.29 -20.22 14.04
C TYR A 234 -1.54 -21.13 15.03
N ASP A 235 -2.17 -21.34 16.18
CA ASP A 235 -1.84 -22.41 17.12
C ASP A 235 -2.99 -23.42 17.10
N ALA A 236 -2.65 -24.71 17.11
CA ALA A 236 -3.65 -25.78 17.01
C ALA A 236 -4.58 -25.83 18.22
N ASP A 237 -4.07 -25.55 19.43
CA ASP A 237 -4.89 -25.49 20.63
C ASP A 237 -5.86 -24.32 20.55
N ASP A 238 -5.39 -23.15 20.12
CA ASP A 238 -6.25 -21.96 19.97
C ASP A 238 -7.36 -22.19 18.94
N LEU A 239 -7.07 -22.82 17.80
CA LEU A 239 -8.08 -23.17 16.81
C LEU A 239 -9.16 -24.10 17.38
N LEU A 240 -8.76 -25.15 18.12
CA LEU A 240 -9.70 -26.07 18.75
C LEU A 240 -10.48 -25.41 19.89
N ARG A 241 -9.86 -24.51 20.66
CA ARG A 241 -10.55 -23.69 21.68
C ARG A 241 -11.63 -22.82 21.05
N THR A 242 -11.30 -22.11 19.96
CA THR A 242 -12.28 -21.28 19.24
C THR A 242 -13.40 -22.14 18.67
N THR A 243 -13.08 -23.34 18.16
CA THR A 243 -14.09 -24.32 17.72
C THR A 243 -15.06 -24.69 18.85
N VAL A 244 -14.54 -25.03 20.03
CA VAL A 244 -15.35 -25.35 21.21
C VAL A 244 -16.26 -24.17 21.60
N GLN A 245 -15.73 -22.94 21.58
CA GLN A 245 -16.50 -21.74 21.90
C GLN A 245 -17.63 -21.49 20.90
N GLU A 246 -17.37 -21.63 19.60
CA GLU A 246 -18.39 -21.43 18.56
C GLU A 246 -19.47 -22.52 18.61
N PHE A 247 -19.10 -23.80 18.80
CA PHE A 247 -20.08 -24.85 18.97
C PHE A 247 -20.92 -24.69 20.24
N ARG A 248 -20.33 -24.27 21.35
CA ARG A 248 -21.07 -23.96 22.58
C ARG A 248 -22.04 -22.79 22.38
N LYS A 249 -21.65 -21.77 21.63
CA LYS A 249 -22.49 -20.60 21.30
C LYS A 249 -23.66 -20.97 20.38
N ASN A 250 -23.44 -21.89 19.44
CA ASN A 250 -24.45 -22.34 18.47
C ASN A 250 -25.21 -23.60 18.91
N ASP A 251 -25.01 -24.07 20.16
CA ASP A 251 -25.73 -25.21 20.71
C ASP A 251 -27.16 -24.83 21.12
N ARG A 252 -28.11 -25.14 20.24
CA ARG A 252 -29.54 -24.86 20.49
C ARG A 252 -30.17 -25.79 21.52
N LYS A 253 -29.65 -27.02 21.67
CA LYS A 253 -30.22 -28.06 22.55
C LYS A 253 -29.64 -28.00 23.96
N LYS A 254 -28.53 -27.27 24.16
CA LYS A 254 -27.78 -27.18 25.42
C LYS A 254 -27.25 -28.55 25.87
N ASP A 255 -26.82 -29.34 24.89
CA ASP A 255 -26.19 -30.65 25.08
C ASP A 255 -24.66 -30.54 25.22
N PHE A 256 -24.09 -29.33 25.13
CA PHE A 256 -22.65 -29.12 25.17
C PHE A 256 -22.08 -29.51 26.55
N PRO A 257 -21.02 -30.35 26.61
CA PRO A 257 -20.43 -30.76 27.87
C PRO A 257 -19.98 -29.56 28.73
N ASP A 258 -20.32 -29.59 30.01
CA ASP A 258 -19.76 -28.72 31.04
C ASP A 258 -18.29 -29.07 31.25
N ASP A 259 -17.43 -28.54 30.38
CA ASP A 259 -15.98 -28.62 30.53
C ASP A 259 -15.46 -27.25 30.98
N GLU A 260 -15.29 -27.10 32.29
CA GLU A 260 -14.54 -26.00 32.89
C GLU A 260 -13.04 -26.20 32.61
N GLY A 261 -12.57 -25.61 31.51
CA GLY A 261 -11.15 -25.44 31.25
C GLY A 261 -10.48 -26.60 30.53
N ALA A 262 -11.00 -26.97 29.35
CA ALA A 262 -10.28 -27.77 28.35
C ALA A 262 -8.95 -27.08 27.99
N SER A 263 -7.89 -27.34 28.76
CA SER A 263 -6.61 -26.64 28.65
C SER A 263 -5.59 -27.39 27.80
N SER A 264 -5.83 -28.66 27.47
CA SER A 264 -4.94 -29.46 26.63
C SER A 264 -5.63 -29.81 25.31
N TYR A 265 -4.82 -29.88 24.24
CA TYR A 265 -5.19 -30.39 22.92
C TYR A 265 -6.12 -31.61 23.00
N ARG A 266 -5.71 -32.63 23.75
CA ARG A 266 -6.44 -33.90 23.87
C ARG A 266 -7.86 -33.72 24.43
N ARG A 267 -8.03 -32.89 25.45
CA ARG A 267 -9.35 -32.62 26.04
C ARG A 267 -10.24 -31.85 25.08
N LEU A 268 -9.68 -30.89 24.34
CA LEU A 268 -10.42 -30.17 23.30
C LEU A 268 -10.94 -31.13 22.22
N VAL A 269 -10.08 -32.04 21.75
CA VAL A 269 -10.47 -33.10 20.78
C VAL A 269 -11.56 -34.01 21.35
N GLU A 270 -11.40 -34.51 22.58
CA GLU A 270 -12.39 -35.38 23.25
C GLU A 270 -13.74 -34.66 23.42
N THR A 271 -13.74 -33.39 23.83
CA THR A 271 -14.94 -32.57 24.02
C THR A 271 -15.66 -32.31 22.69
N ILE A 272 -14.95 -31.98 21.62
CA ILE A 272 -15.55 -31.80 20.28
C ILE A 272 -16.15 -33.11 19.78
N ARG A 273 -15.42 -34.23 19.86
CA ARG A 273 -15.92 -35.54 19.39
C ARG A 273 -17.16 -35.99 20.13
N SER A 274 -17.15 -35.88 21.46
CA SER A 274 -18.30 -36.22 22.31
C SER A 274 -19.52 -35.37 21.95
N TYR A 275 -19.33 -34.05 21.78
CA TYR A 275 -20.42 -33.16 21.42
C TYR A 275 -21.00 -33.42 20.01
N LEU A 276 -20.15 -33.78 19.03
CA LEU A 276 -20.54 -34.02 17.64
C LEU A 276 -21.12 -35.42 17.39
N GLU A 277 -21.07 -36.31 18.38
CA GLU A 277 -21.58 -37.68 18.23
C GLU A 277 -23.09 -37.68 17.90
N ASN A 278 -23.46 -38.35 16.79
CA ASN A 278 -24.82 -38.39 16.23
C ASN A 278 -25.38 -37.02 15.80
N LYS A 279 -24.54 -36.01 15.54
CA LYS A 279 -24.96 -34.69 15.06
C LYS A 279 -24.50 -34.40 13.64
N ARG A 280 -25.25 -33.54 12.95
CA ARG A 280 -24.85 -32.93 11.68
C ARG A 280 -24.21 -31.57 11.96
N TYR A 281 -23.00 -31.34 11.44
CA TYR A 281 -22.32 -30.05 11.62
C TYR A 281 -21.85 -29.43 10.31
N VAL A 282 -21.80 -28.10 10.28
CA VAL A 282 -21.09 -27.32 9.26
C VAL A 282 -20.00 -26.48 9.92
N LEU A 283 -18.77 -26.62 9.44
CA LEU A 283 -17.59 -25.89 9.92
C LEU A 283 -16.98 -25.08 8.77
N VAL A 284 -16.84 -23.78 8.97
CA VAL A 284 -16.10 -22.91 8.05
C VAL A 284 -14.74 -22.58 8.64
N LEU A 285 -13.67 -22.89 7.91
CA LEU A 285 -12.32 -22.40 8.18
C LEU A 285 -11.98 -21.35 7.13
N ASP A 286 -12.02 -20.08 7.52
CA ASP A 286 -11.83 -18.93 6.65
C ASP A 286 -10.36 -18.44 6.66
N ASP A 287 -9.86 -18.02 5.49
CA ASP A 287 -8.50 -17.54 5.22
C ASP A 287 -7.40 -18.50 5.68
N VAL A 288 -7.50 -19.79 5.33
CA VAL A 288 -6.51 -20.82 5.70
C VAL A 288 -5.21 -20.66 4.89
N TRP A 289 -4.07 -20.56 5.58
CA TRP A 289 -2.75 -20.33 4.95
C TRP A 289 -1.89 -21.59 4.79
N SER A 290 -2.15 -22.65 5.57
CA SER A 290 -1.32 -23.85 5.61
C SER A 290 -2.18 -25.12 5.62
N THR A 291 -1.72 -26.18 4.95
CA THR A 291 -2.36 -27.50 4.94
C THR A 291 -2.33 -28.16 6.32
N ASN A 292 -1.37 -27.79 7.17
CA ASN A 292 -1.21 -28.35 8.51
C ASN A 292 -2.44 -28.10 9.39
N VAL A 293 -3.18 -27.00 9.16
CA VAL A 293 -4.42 -26.67 9.89
C VAL A 293 -5.39 -27.85 9.93
N TRP A 294 -5.52 -28.55 8.79
CA TRP A 294 -6.37 -29.73 8.71
C TRP A 294 -5.74 -30.93 9.42
N PHE A 295 -4.46 -31.22 9.19
CA PHE A 295 -3.79 -32.37 9.78
C PHE A 295 -3.70 -32.28 11.31
N ASP A 296 -3.56 -31.09 11.85
CA ASP A 296 -3.48 -30.80 13.29
C ASP A 296 -4.85 -30.82 13.97
N SER A 297 -5.97 -30.80 13.23
CA SER A 297 -7.32 -30.72 13.80
C SER A 297 -8.27 -31.84 13.36
N LYS A 298 -7.92 -32.62 12.33
CA LYS A 298 -8.77 -33.67 11.74
C LYS A 298 -9.31 -34.68 12.77
N ASP A 299 -8.54 -34.96 13.81
CA ASP A 299 -8.90 -35.98 14.82
C ASP A 299 -10.10 -35.55 15.67
N ALA A 300 -10.40 -34.24 15.75
CA ALA A 300 -11.59 -33.70 16.42
C ALA A 300 -12.88 -33.90 15.63
N PHE A 301 -12.79 -34.01 14.30
CA PHE A 301 -13.94 -33.96 13.39
C PHE A 301 -14.32 -35.33 12.80
N GLY A 302 -13.56 -36.38 13.13
CA GLY A 302 -13.76 -37.75 12.66
C GLY A 302 -14.60 -38.62 13.60
N GLY A 303 -15.48 -39.44 13.03
CA GLY A 303 -16.28 -40.43 13.76
C GLY A 303 -17.28 -41.13 12.84
N ALA A 304 -17.63 -42.38 13.16
CA ALA A 304 -18.50 -43.20 12.32
C ALA A 304 -19.92 -42.62 12.22
N ASN A 305 -20.44 -42.02 13.29
CA ASN A 305 -21.80 -41.50 13.40
C ASN A 305 -21.90 -39.98 13.26
N ILE A 306 -20.85 -39.34 12.75
CA ILE A 306 -20.80 -37.88 12.58
C ILE A 306 -21.03 -37.56 11.10
N ILE A 307 -21.89 -36.58 10.81
CA ILE A 307 -22.07 -36.06 9.46
C ILE A 307 -21.52 -34.64 9.42
N GLY A 308 -20.41 -34.45 8.72
CA GLY A 308 -19.67 -33.19 8.68
C GLY A 308 -19.63 -32.55 7.30
N ARG A 309 -19.81 -31.22 7.27
CA ARG A 309 -19.52 -30.37 6.11
C ARG A 309 -18.46 -29.36 6.50
N ILE A 310 -17.28 -29.44 5.90
CA ILE A 310 -16.16 -28.53 6.16
C ILE A 310 -15.94 -27.68 4.92
N ILE A 311 -16.01 -26.37 5.07
CA ILE A 311 -15.80 -25.40 3.99
C ILE A 311 -14.53 -24.62 4.30
N LEU A 312 -13.57 -24.66 3.38
CA LEU A 312 -12.29 -23.96 3.50
C LEU A 312 -12.28 -22.77 2.56
N THR A 313 -11.81 -21.61 3.01
CA THR A 313 -11.39 -20.54 2.08
C THR A 313 -9.88 -20.36 2.13
N SER A 314 -9.23 -20.22 0.97
CA SER A 314 -7.78 -20.01 0.93
C SER A 314 -7.34 -19.18 -0.26
N ARG A 315 -6.16 -18.55 -0.14
CA ARG A 315 -5.42 -17.96 -1.26
C ARG A 315 -4.43 -18.94 -1.88
N ASN A 316 -4.12 -20.03 -1.18
CA ASN A 316 -3.15 -21.03 -1.57
C ASN A 316 -3.86 -22.23 -2.21
N TYR A 317 -3.46 -22.60 -3.42
CA TYR A 317 -3.99 -23.75 -4.13
C TYR A 317 -3.69 -25.07 -3.39
N ASP A 318 -2.54 -25.19 -2.73
CA ASP A 318 -2.18 -26.41 -1.98
C ASP A 318 -3.15 -26.70 -0.83
N VAL A 319 -3.68 -25.64 -0.20
CA VAL A 319 -4.72 -25.75 0.83
C VAL A 319 -6.04 -26.18 0.20
N ALA A 320 -6.33 -25.76 -1.04
CA ALA A 320 -7.54 -26.16 -1.73
C ALA A 320 -7.59 -27.67 -2.04
N LEU A 321 -6.43 -28.28 -2.29
CA LEU A 321 -6.24 -29.71 -2.52
C LEU A 321 -6.53 -30.59 -1.29
N LEU A 322 -6.81 -29.99 -0.12
CA LEU A 322 -7.38 -30.74 1.01
C LEU A 322 -8.80 -31.26 0.72
N ALA A 323 -9.52 -30.61 -0.20
CA ALA A 323 -10.76 -31.10 -0.75
C ALA A 323 -10.49 -31.95 -2.02
N PRO A 324 -11.33 -32.96 -2.33
CA PRO A 324 -11.27 -33.63 -3.62
C PRO A 324 -11.43 -32.61 -4.77
N GLU A 325 -10.75 -32.82 -5.89
CA GLU A 325 -10.78 -31.89 -7.04
C GLU A 325 -12.20 -31.55 -7.52
N THR A 326 -13.14 -32.49 -7.37
CA THR A 326 -14.56 -32.30 -7.71
C THR A 326 -15.30 -31.31 -6.80
N ASN A 327 -14.69 -30.92 -5.68
CA ASN A 327 -15.26 -30.07 -4.63
C ASN A 327 -14.42 -28.79 -4.42
N ILE A 328 -13.66 -28.38 -5.44
CA ILE A 328 -12.86 -27.16 -5.41
C ILE A 328 -13.51 -26.11 -6.31
N ILE A 329 -13.83 -24.95 -5.75
CA ILE A 329 -14.26 -23.76 -6.49
C ILE A 329 -13.07 -22.81 -6.61
N ASN A 330 -12.64 -22.57 -7.84
CA ASN A 330 -11.69 -21.50 -8.16
C ASN A 330 -12.47 -20.22 -8.51
N LEU A 331 -12.41 -19.20 -7.66
CA LEU A 331 -13.04 -17.92 -7.97
C LEU A 331 -12.20 -17.15 -9.00
N GLN A 332 -12.89 -16.67 -10.03
CA GLN A 332 -12.32 -15.83 -11.07
C GLN A 332 -12.78 -14.38 -10.89
N PRO A 333 -12.03 -13.39 -11.41
CA PRO A 333 -12.49 -12.01 -11.45
C PRO A 333 -13.86 -11.89 -12.14
N LEU A 334 -14.65 -10.89 -11.73
CA LEU A 334 -15.96 -10.65 -12.31
C LEU A 334 -15.85 -10.32 -13.80
N VAL A 335 -16.78 -10.87 -14.59
CA VAL A 335 -16.98 -10.45 -15.98
C VAL A 335 -17.41 -8.98 -16.04
N LYS A 336 -17.13 -8.28 -17.15
CA LYS A 336 -17.35 -6.83 -17.28
C LYS A 336 -18.76 -6.38 -16.87
N SER A 337 -19.81 -7.13 -17.22
CA SER A 337 -21.19 -6.81 -16.84
C SER A 337 -21.42 -6.85 -15.33
N HIS A 338 -20.92 -7.88 -14.65
CA HIS A 338 -21.00 -8.01 -13.19
C HIS A 338 -20.10 -7.00 -12.47
N ALA A 339 -18.92 -6.71 -13.02
CA ALA A 339 -18.04 -5.68 -12.50
C ALA A 339 -18.71 -4.29 -12.54
N TRP A 340 -19.38 -3.99 -13.66
CA TRP A 340 -20.15 -2.76 -13.83
C TRP A 340 -21.36 -2.68 -12.88
N ASP A 341 -22.13 -3.77 -12.73
CA ASP A 341 -23.25 -3.82 -11.80
C ASP A 341 -22.79 -3.62 -10.35
N LEU A 342 -21.70 -4.28 -9.94
CA LEU A 342 -21.11 -4.08 -8.61
C LEU A 342 -20.66 -2.63 -8.40
N PHE A 343 -19.96 -2.04 -9.38
CA PHE A 343 -19.55 -0.64 -9.32
C PHE A 343 -20.74 0.29 -9.16
N CYS A 344 -21.80 0.09 -9.96
CA CYS A 344 -23.00 0.91 -9.92
C CYS A 344 -23.72 0.80 -8.57
N LYS A 345 -23.82 -0.42 -8.02
CA LYS A 345 -24.40 -0.67 -6.69
C LYS A 345 -23.62 0.01 -5.57
N GLU A 346 -22.30 0.00 -5.62
CA GLU A 346 -21.43 0.58 -4.59
C GLU A 346 -21.28 2.10 -4.73
N ALA A 347 -21.11 2.62 -5.94
CA ALA A 347 -20.93 4.05 -6.22
C ALA A 347 -22.26 4.81 -6.13
N PHE A 348 -23.31 4.36 -6.80
CA PHE A 348 -24.56 5.12 -6.94
C PHE A 348 -25.67 4.59 -6.03
N TRP A 349 -25.31 4.05 -4.85
CA TRP A 349 -26.26 3.44 -3.91
C TRP A 349 -27.39 4.38 -3.45
N LYS A 350 -27.18 5.70 -3.52
CA LYS A 350 -28.19 6.73 -3.20
C LYS A 350 -29.14 7.04 -4.35
N ASN A 351 -28.76 6.74 -5.59
CA ASN A 351 -29.64 6.94 -6.75
C ASN A 351 -30.67 5.80 -6.76
N GLY A 352 -31.95 6.12 -6.95
CA GLY A 352 -33.03 5.13 -6.90
C GLY A 352 -32.82 3.93 -7.83
N ASN A 353 -32.28 4.18 -9.03
CA ASN A 353 -31.98 3.14 -10.01
C ASN A 353 -30.55 2.58 -9.89
N ARG A 354 -29.70 3.17 -9.04
CA ARG A 354 -28.26 2.87 -8.94
C ARG A 354 -27.50 3.01 -10.27
N ASP A 355 -28.05 3.78 -11.21
CA ASP A 355 -27.42 4.03 -12.50
C ASP A 355 -26.34 5.11 -12.41
N CYS A 356 -25.30 4.93 -13.22
CA CYS A 356 -24.26 5.93 -13.44
C CYS A 356 -24.83 7.12 -14.25
N PRO A 357 -24.69 8.36 -13.78
CA PRO A 357 -25.11 9.53 -14.57
C PRO A 357 -24.35 9.61 -15.89
N PRO A 358 -25.01 10.06 -16.99
CA PRO A 358 -24.39 10.11 -18.32
C PRO A 358 -23.07 10.88 -18.36
N GLU A 359 -22.92 11.92 -17.54
CA GLU A 359 -21.73 12.76 -17.47
C GLU A 359 -20.51 12.01 -16.91
N LEU A 360 -20.72 10.97 -16.10
CA LEU A 360 -19.65 10.18 -15.48
C LEU A 360 -19.41 8.85 -16.18
N LEU A 361 -20.23 8.48 -17.16
CA LEU A 361 -20.22 7.15 -17.78
C LEU A 361 -18.81 6.75 -18.27
N GLN A 362 -18.13 7.63 -19.00
CA GLN A 362 -16.80 7.35 -19.55
C GLN A 362 -15.74 7.20 -18.45
N LEU A 363 -15.80 8.06 -17.43
CA LEU A 363 -14.88 8.03 -16.30
C LEU A 363 -15.07 6.76 -15.47
N ALA A 364 -16.33 6.45 -15.13
CA ALA A 364 -16.72 5.24 -14.43
C ALA A 364 -16.28 3.98 -15.18
N GLN A 365 -16.47 3.92 -16.50
CA GLN A 365 -16.02 2.80 -17.33
C GLN A 365 -14.49 2.61 -17.25
N ASN A 366 -13.73 3.71 -17.34
CA ASN A 366 -12.28 3.65 -17.21
C ASN A 366 -11.83 3.13 -15.84
N PHE A 367 -12.50 3.53 -14.75
CA PHE A 367 -12.24 2.99 -13.41
C PHE A 367 -12.53 1.49 -13.33
N VAL A 368 -13.71 1.05 -13.78
CA VAL A 368 -14.09 -0.37 -13.75
C VAL A 368 -13.14 -1.24 -14.58
N ASP A 369 -12.74 -0.77 -15.76
CA ASP A 369 -11.77 -1.47 -16.60
C ASP A 369 -10.39 -1.59 -15.93
N LYS A 370 -9.93 -0.55 -15.21
CA LYS A 370 -8.68 -0.58 -14.42
C LYS A 370 -8.75 -1.53 -13.22
N CYS A 371 -9.92 -1.79 -12.66
CA CYS A 371 -10.09 -2.73 -11.55
C CYS A 371 -9.92 -4.20 -11.96
N HIS A 372 -9.88 -4.50 -13.27
CA HIS A 372 -9.71 -5.86 -13.81
C HIS A 372 -10.69 -6.91 -13.23
N GLY A 373 -11.92 -6.49 -12.90
CA GLY A 373 -12.96 -7.37 -12.37
C GLY A 373 -12.78 -7.78 -10.90
N LEU A 374 -11.83 -7.22 -10.15
CA LEU A 374 -11.64 -7.55 -8.73
C LEU A 374 -12.67 -6.83 -7.85
N PRO A 375 -13.55 -7.55 -7.12
CA PRO A 375 -14.61 -6.93 -6.32
C PRO A 375 -14.11 -5.88 -5.31
N ILE A 376 -13.00 -6.16 -4.62
CA ILE A 376 -12.44 -5.22 -3.64
C ILE A 376 -11.95 -3.92 -4.30
N ALA A 377 -11.32 -4.02 -5.48
CA ALA A 377 -10.83 -2.85 -6.21
C ALA A 377 -11.99 -2.03 -6.74
N ILE A 378 -13.04 -2.69 -7.24
CA ILE A 378 -14.27 -2.03 -7.70
C ILE A 378 -14.95 -1.28 -6.56
N ALA A 379 -15.13 -1.92 -5.40
CA ALA A 379 -15.77 -1.30 -4.24
C ALA A 379 -14.96 -0.09 -3.71
N ASP A 380 -13.62 -0.19 -3.72
CA ASP A 380 -12.73 0.91 -3.31
C ASP A 380 -12.77 2.07 -4.32
N SER A 381 -12.63 1.78 -5.63
CA SER A 381 -12.73 2.79 -6.70
C SER A 381 -14.12 3.42 -6.82
N SER A 382 -15.18 2.72 -6.41
CA SER A 382 -16.54 3.28 -6.34
C SER A 382 -16.62 4.46 -5.37
N GLN A 383 -15.86 4.41 -4.26
CA GLN A 383 -15.73 5.53 -3.33
C GLN A 383 -14.92 6.69 -3.94
N GLU A 384 -13.96 6.41 -4.82
CA GLU A 384 -13.19 7.44 -5.54
C GLU A 384 -14.05 8.19 -6.56
N VAL A 385 -14.91 7.50 -7.32
CA VAL A 385 -15.82 8.15 -8.27
C VAL A 385 -16.90 8.96 -7.56
N LEU A 386 -17.36 8.52 -6.39
CA LEU A 386 -18.22 9.34 -5.51
C LEU A 386 -17.54 10.64 -5.08
N ASN A 387 -16.23 10.66 -4.88
CA ASN A 387 -15.49 11.88 -4.58
C ASN A 387 -15.33 12.79 -5.82
N LEU A 388 -15.32 12.23 -7.02
CA LEU A 388 -15.31 12.98 -8.29
C LEU A 388 -16.72 13.49 -8.66
N GLU A 389 -17.79 12.79 -8.26
CA GLU A 389 -19.17 13.27 -8.38
C GLU A 389 -19.48 14.36 -7.34
N ALA A 390 -18.88 14.28 -6.15
CA ALA A 390 -18.83 15.38 -5.19
C ALA A 390 -17.96 16.56 -5.70
N LEU A 391 -17.10 16.34 -6.70
CA LEU A 391 -16.50 17.38 -7.52
C LEU A 391 -17.40 17.76 -8.70
N ARG A 392 -18.67 18.08 -8.44
CA ARG A 392 -19.04 19.47 -8.78
C ARG A 392 -18.19 20.30 -7.85
N PRO A 393 -17.01 20.75 -8.33
CA PRO A 393 -16.10 21.46 -7.46
C PRO A 393 -16.94 22.60 -6.90
N PRO A 394 -17.05 22.72 -5.56
CA PRO A 394 -17.93 23.72 -4.98
C PRO A 394 -17.66 25.00 -5.74
N PRO A 395 -18.67 25.77 -6.18
CA PRO A 395 -18.43 26.98 -6.97
C PRO A 395 -17.41 27.88 -6.27
N LEU A 396 -17.17 27.71 -4.97
CA LEU A 396 -16.17 28.41 -4.19
C LEU A 396 -14.82 27.68 -4.01
N LEU A 397 -14.50 26.63 -4.77
CA LEU A 397 -13.25 25.88 -4.62
C LEU A 397 -12.06 26.75 -5.05
N GLN A 398 -11.37 27.31 -4.07
CA GLN A 398 -10.22 28.20 -4.28
C GLN A 398 -8.87 27.47 -4.29
N LYS A 399 -8.76 26.30 -3.66
CA LYS A 399 -7.49 25.58 -3.55
C LYS A 399 -7.74 24.10 -3.82
N LEU A 400 -7.01 23.53 -4.77
CA LEU A 400 -7.07 22.13 -5.14
C LEU A 400 -5.66 21.54 -5.07
N TYR A 401 -5.53 20.45 -4.31
CA TYR A 401 -4.29 19.71 -4.15
C TYR A 401 -4.55 18.27 -4.62
N LEU A 402 -3.85 17.87 -5.69
CA LEU A 402 -3.90 16.53 -6.25
C LEU A 402 -2.56 15.85 -6.02
N LYS A 403 -2.58 14.66 -5.43
CA LYS A 403 -1.38 13.86 -5.21
C LYS A 403 -1.55 12.47 -5.83
N GLY A 404 -0.59 12.05 -6.66
CA GLY A 404 -0.60 10.76 -7.33
C GLY A 404 0.24 9.67 -6.66
N THR A 405 0.25 8.49 -7.29
CA THR A 405 0.14 7.16 -6.68
C THR A 405 0.84 6.89 -5.33
N LEU A 406 -0.01 6.55 -4.35
CA LEU A 406 0.14 5.56 -3.28
C LEU A 406 1.54 5.31 -2.71
N SER A 407 1.93 6.14 -1.73
CA SER A 407 2.72 5.66 -0.59
C SER A 407 2.23 6.34 0.70
N GLN A 408 2.01 5.53 1.73
CA GLN A 408 1.51 5.91 3.06
C GLN A 408 2.16 7.19 3.59
N GLU A 409 1.39 8.27 3.71
CA GLU A 409 1.32 9.11 4.91
C GLU A 409 0.25 10.20 4.69
N SER A 410 -0.78 10.11 5.54
CA SER A 410 -1.83 11.08 5.80
C SER A 410 -1.29 12.51 5.97
N LEU A 411 -1.79 13.44 5.16
CA LEU A 411 -1.75 14.88 5.46
C LEU A 411 -3.20 15.35 5.69
N PRO A 412 -3.59 15.71 6.92
CA PRO A 412 -4.80 16.48 7.13
C PRO A 412 -4.52 17.96 6.80
N HIS A 413 -5.58 18.68 6.42
CA HIS A 413 -5.66 20.12 6.12
C HIS A 413 -5.33 20.53 4.67
N PHE A 414 -6.10 20.04 3.70
CA PHE A 414 -6.66 20.71 2.51
C PHE A 414 -7.58 19.67 1.85
N MET A 415 -8.49 20.04 0.94
CA MET A 415 -9.21 19.05 0.14
C MET A 415 -8.17 18.35 -0.76
N SER A 416 -7.55 17.29 -0.25
CA SER A 416 -6.54 16.49 -0.94
C SER A 416 -7.27 15.35 -1.65
N LEU A 417 -7.44 15.49 -2.96
CA LEU A 417 -7.90 14.38 -3.79
C LEU A 417 -6.68 13.57 -4.20
N HIS A 418 -6.73 12.29 -3.84
CA HIS A 418 -5.75 11.32 -4.27
C HIS A 418 -6.27 10.79 -5.61
N VAL A 419 -5.54 11.05 -6.68
CA VAL A 419 -5.90 10.59 -8.02
C VAL A 419 -4.81 9.62 -8.43
N THR A 420 -5.18 8.43 -8.90
CA THR A 420 -4.20 7.40 -9.27
C THR A 420 -3.22 7.93 -10.30
N GLU A 421 -3.67 8.59 -11.36
CA GLU A 421 -2.87 9.37 -12.31
C GLU A 421 -3.83 10.28 -13.11
N LEU A 422 -3.54 11.59 -13.24
CA LEU A 422 -4.24 12.48 -14.19
C LEU A 422 -3.58 12.36 -15.56
N ASP A 423 -4.32 11.80 -16.51
CA ASP A 423 -4.01 11.94 -17.93
C ASP A 423 -4.45 13.31 -18.47
N ARG A 424 -4.12 13.57 -19.74
CA ARG A 424 -4.47 14.81 -20.43
C ARG A 424 -5.98 15.07 -20.42
N ASP A 425 -6.78 14.05 -20.68
CA ASP A 425 -8.23 14.19 -20.83
C ASP A 425 -8.91 14.50 -19.49
N THR A 426 -8.37 13.94 -18.40
CA THR A 426 -8.86 14.21 -17.05
C THR A 426 -8.45 15.60 -16.57
N PHE A 427 -7.25 16.09 -16.93
CA PHE A 427 -6.80 17.43 -16.60
C PHE A 427 -7.68 18.52 -17.25
N LEU A 428 -8.17 18.31 -18.48
CA LEU A 428 -9.06 19.23 -19.18
C LEU A 428 -10.34 19.57 -18.40
N ASN A 429 -10.82 18.65 -17.55
CA ASN A 429 -12.01 18.90 -16.72
C ASN A 429 -11.74 19.92 -15.60
N LEU A 430 -10.49 20.06 -15.16
CA LEU A 430 -10.11 21.03 -14.13
C LEU A 430 -10.10 22.47 -14.66
N GLU A 431 -9.89 22.68 -15.96
CA GLU A 431 -9.77 24.02 -16.56
C GLU A 431 -11.00 24.91 -16.38
N ARG A 432 -12.16 24.28 -16.18
CA ARG A 432 -13.45 24.94 -16.04
C ARG A 432 -13.73 25.45 -14.63
N LEU A 433 -12.79 25.33 -13.70
CA LEU A 433 -12.92 25.77 -12.31
C LEU A 433 -12.89 27.31 -12.18
N PRO A 434 -14.04 28.00 -12.02
CA PRO A 434 -14.09 29.46 -12.17
C PRO A 434 -13.45 30.22 -10.99
N HIS A 435 -13.34 29.58 -9.84
CA HIS A 435 -12.88 30.19 -8.59
C HIS A 435 -11.57 29.61 -8.06
N LEU A 436 -10.92 28.70 -8.81
CA LEU A 436 -9.66 28.10 -8.37
C LEU A 436 -8.55 29.16 -8.38
N VAL A 437 -7.94 29.37 -7.22
CA VAL A 437 -6.85 30.31 -6.95
C VAL A 437 -5.52 29.57 -6.86
N LYS A 438 -5.50 28.34 -6.36
CA LYS A 438 -4.30 27.52 -6.22
C LYS A 438 -4.52 26.10 -6.69
N LEU A 439 -3.68 25.63 -7.60
CA LEU A 439 -3.64 24.25 -8.09
C LEU A 439 -2.26 23.68 -7.81
N GLN A 440 -2.21 22.56 -7.09
CA GLN A 440 -0.97 21.83 -6.90
C GLN A 440 -1.13 20.37 -7.30
N LEU A 441 -0.26 19.92 -8.19
CA LEU A 441 -0.15 18.53 -8.65
C LEU A 441 1.16 17.97 -8.10
N TYR A 442 1.11 16.90 -7.31
CA TYR A 442 2.27 16.25 -6.71
C TYR A 442 2.30 14.78 -7.12
N ASP A 443 3.20 14.43 -8.03
CA ASP A 443 3.30 13.08 -8.62
C ASP A 443 1.97 12.63 -9.25
N ALA A 444 1.12 13.60 -9.62
CA ALA A 444 -0.27 13.40 -10.01
C ALA A 444 -0.50 13.48 -11.52
N TYR A 445 0.46 14.03 -12.29
CA TYR A 445 0.32 14.24 -13.72
C TYR A 445 1.33 13.38 -14.50
N ASP A 446 0.82 12.50 -15.36
CA ASP A 446 1.66 11.58 -16.15
C ASP A 446 1.60 11.84 -17.67
N GLY A 447 0.79 12.82 -18.09
CA GLY A 447 0.70 13.22 -19.49
C GLY A 447 2.00 13.82 -20.03
N LYS A 448 2.21 13.71 -21.35
CA LYS A 448 3.38 14.30 -22.02
C LYS A 448 3.27 15.81 -22.20
N ASN A 449 2.07 16.32 -22.44
CA ASN A 449 1.83 17.71 -22.80
C ASN A 449 0.70 18.27 -21.95
N ILE A 450 0.81 19.51 -21.45
CA ILE A 450 -0.32 20.24 -20.84
C ILE A 450 -0.72 21.35 -21.81
N TYR A 451 -2.01 21.46 -22.11
CA TYR A 451 -2.54 22.47 -23.01
C TYR A 451 -3.63 23.26 -22.30
N PHE A 452 -3.39 24.54 -22.02
CA PHE A 452 -4.36 25.43 -21.39
C PHE A 452 -5.18 26.15 -22.47
N HIS A 453 -6.49 25.86 -22.55
CA HIS A 453 -7.39 26.50 -23.50
C HIS A 453 -7.61 27.99 -23.21
N GLU A 454 -8.13 28.75 -24.19
CA GLU A 454 -8.49 30.16 -23.98
C GLU A 454 -9.44 30.32 -22.78
N ASN A 455 -9.14 31.26 -21.89
CA ASN A 455 -9.89 31.53 -20.66
C ASN A 455 -9.93 30.37 -19.64
N SER A 456 -9.06 29.37 -19.76
CA SER A 456 -8.89 28.35 -18.72
C SER A 456 -8.36 28.96 -17.43
N PHE A 457 -8.89 28.51 -16.29
CA PHE A 457 -8.44 28.92 -14.95
C PHE A 457 -8.35 30.46 -14.74
N PRO A 458 -9.46 31.22 -14.89
CA PRO A 458 -9.42 32.68 -14.93
C PRO A 458 -8.93 33.34 -13.64
N ARG A 459 -9.01 32.66 -12.49
CA ARG A 459 -8.60 33.16 -11.16
C ARG A 459 -7.38 32.49 -10.56
N LEU A 460 -6.76 31.55 -11.27
CA LEU A 460 -5.63 30.78 -10.76
C LEU A 460 -4.43 31.70 -10.61
N ARG A 461 -3.94 31.84 -9.38
CA ARG A 461 -2.77 32.63 -9.00
C ARG A 461 -1.54 31.76 -8.81
N GLU A 462 -1.71 30.58 -8.25
CA GLU A 462 -0.61 29.66 -7.98
C GLU A 462 -0.82 28.32 -8.70
N LEU A 463 0.11 27.96 -9.59
CA LEU A 463 0.18 26.64 -10.22
C LEU A 463 1.51 25.97 -9.84
N SER A 464 1.42 24.81 -9.20
CA SER A 464 2.58 23.99 -8.88
C SER A 464 2.42 22.61 -9.48
N ILE A 465 3.34 22.21 -10.34
CA ILE A 465 3.43 20.86 -10.88
C ILE A 465 4.74 20.28 -10.36
N ARG A 466 4.63 19.24 -9.52
CA ARG A 466 5.77 18.51 -8.98
C ARG A 466 5.71 17.06 -9.41
N GLY A 467 6.81 16.51 -9.90
CA GLY A 467 6.92 15.09 -10.20
C GLY A 467 6.11 14.67 -11.43
N ALA A 468 6.33 15.37 -12.54
CA ALA A 468 5.73 15.03 -13.84
C ALA A 468 6.84 14.53 -14.77
N PRO A 469 7.24 13.24 -14.69
CA PRO A 469 8.43 12.74 -15.35
C PRO A 469 8.32 12.76 -16.88
N HIS A 470 7.12 12.57 -17.43
CA HIS A 470 6.88 12.53 -18.88
C HIS A 470 6.53 13.88 -19.51
N LEU A 471 6.26 14.89 -18.68
CA LEU A 471 5.90 16.23 -19.14
C LEU A 471 7.08 16.86 -19.91
N ASN A 472 6.87 17.15 -21.19
CA ASN A 472 7.88 17.71 -22.09
C ASN A 472 7.45 19.04 -22.72
N GLU A 473 6.15 19.36 -22.73
CA GLU A 473 5.58 20.54 -23.37
C GLU A 473 4.42 21.11 -22.56
N ILE A 474 4.37 22.44 -22.42
CA ILE A 474 3.25 23.17 -21.83
C ILE A 474 2.87 24.29 -22.81
N GLU A 475 1.61 24.33 -23.25
CA GLU A 475 1.09 25.38 -24.12
C GLU A 475 0.04 26.22 -23.38
N MET A 476 0.18 27.54 -23.40
CA MET A 476 -0.73 28.51 -22.79
C MET A 476 -1.34 29.40 -23.89
N LYS A 477 -2.60 29.12 -24.29
CA LYS A 477 -3.30 30.00 -25.23
C LYS A 477 -3.54 31.39 -24.63
N ARG A 478 -3.71 32.38 -25.49
CA ARG A 478 -3.92 33.77 -25.06
C ARG A 478 -5.17 33.86 -24.17
N GLY A 479 -5.02 34.45 -22.98
CA GLY A 479 -6.09 34.56 -21.98
C GLY A 479 -6.24 33.33 -21.07
N ALA A 480 -5.52 32.24 -21.32
CA ALA A 480 -5.37 31.16 -20.35
C ALA A 480 -4.62 31.65 -19.11
N VAL A 481 -4.97 31.14 -17.92
CA VAL A 481 -4.28 31.38 -16.64
C VAL A 481 -3.94 32.87 -16.41
N ALA A 482 -4.83 33.78 -16.84
CA ALA A 482 -4.54 35.21 -16.96
C ALA A 482 -4.31 35.94 -15.61
N SER A 483 -4.58 35.26 -14.49
CA SER A 483 -4.35 35.76 -13.13
C SER A 483 -3.14 35.12 -12.44
N LEU A 484 -2.37 34.29 -13.15
CA LEU A 484 -1.28 33.49 -12.57
C LEU A 484 -0.14 34.40 -12.14
N THR A 485 0.24 34.32 -10.86
CA THR A 485 1.34 35.07 -10.23
C THR A 485 2.54 34.18 -9.94
N ASP A 486 2.31 32.88 -9.69
CA ASP A 486 3.34 31.94 -9.28
C ASP A 486 3.23 30.64 -10.09
N LEU A 487 4.27 30.32 -10.86
CA LEU A 487 4.40 29.07 -11.59
C LEU A 487 5.60 28.27 -11.07
N LYS A 488 5.34 27.05 -10.57
CA LYS A 488 6.37 26.15 -10.03
C LYS A 488 6.36 24.85 -10.82
N LEU A 489 7.44 24.58 -11.53
CA LEU A 489 7.67 23.35 -12.29
C LEU A 489 8.84 22.62 -11.63
N LEU A 490 8.51 21.62 -10.81
CA LEU A 490 9.45 20.94 -9.93
C LEU A 490 9.56 19.48 -10.36
N VAL A 491 10.76 18.94 -10.50
CA VAL A 491 10.99 17.54 -10.89
C VAL A 491 10.25 17.21 -12.21
N CYS A 492 10.51 18.02 -13.24
CA CYS A 492 9.95 17.87 -14.59
C CYS A 492 11.11 17.65 -15.59
N PRO A 493 11.82 16.50 -15.53
CA PRO A 493 13.12 16.31 -16.16
C PRO A 493 13.09 16.37 -17.70
N ASN A 494 11.94 16.10 -18.33
CA ASN A 494 11.78 16.11 -19.78
C ASN A 494 11.33 17.47 -20.35
N LEU A 495 11.07 18.47 -19.51
CA LEU A 495 10.67 19.80 -19.93
C LEU A 495 11.89 20.57 -20.46
N LYS A 496 12.04 20.61 -21.78
CA LYS A 496 13.21 21.20 -22.46
C LYS A 496 13.06 22.67 -22.84
N GLN A 497 11.85 23.20 -22.79
CA GLN A 497 11.52 24.58 -23.17
C GLN A 497 10.61 25.21 -22.10
N LEU A 498 10.60 26.53 -22.02
CA LEU A 498 9.61 27.24 -21.22
C LEU A 498 8.21 26.98 -21.80
N PRO A 499 7.14 27.11 -20.98
CA PRO A 499 5.78 27.03 -21.49
C PRO A 499 5.57 27.99 -22.67
N TYR A 500 5.08 27.47 -23.80
CA TYR A 500 4.76 28.28 -24.96
C TYR A 500 3.62 29.23 -24.62
N GLY A 501 3.78 30.52 -24.90
CA GLY A 501 2.80 31.55 -24.57
C GLY A 501 2.92 32.11 -23.14
N ILE A 502 3.96 31.73 -22.38
CA ILE A 502 4.24 32.31 -21.06
C ILE A 502 4.39 33.84 -21.10
N GLU A 503 4.87 34.40 -22.22
CA GLU A 503 4.97 35.83 -22.49
C GLU A 503 3.62 36.57 -22.49
N HIS A 504 2.51 35.84 -22.62
CA HIS A 504 1.17 36.39 -22.54
C HIS A 504 0.66 36.53 -21.09
N VAL A 505 1.28 35.83 -20.13
CA VAL A 505 0.89 35.80 -18.72
C VAL A 505 1.58 36.95 -17.97
N ARG A 506 1.22 38.18 -18.32
CA ARG A 506 1.86 39.41 -17.78
C ARG A 506 1.75 39.59 -16.26
N THR A 507 0.89 38.81 -15.61
CA THR A 507 0.72 38.78 -14.15
C THR A 507 1.74 37.92 -13.43
N LEU A 508 2.54 37.13 -14.17
CA LEU A 508 3.47 36.18 -13.58
C LEU A 508 4.62 36.90 -12.89
N GLU A 509 4.68 36.81 -11.56
CA GLU A 509 5.69 37.45 -10.73
C GLU A 509 6.86 36.50 -10.40
N GLU A 510 6.55 35.22 -10.18
CA GLU A 510 7.49 34.18 -9.78
C GLU A 510 7.44 32.95 -10.71
N LEU A 511 8.59 32.57 -11.25
CA LEU A 511 8.80 31.31 -11.97
C LEU A 511 9.85 30.49 -11.23
N THR A 512 9.50 29.30 -10.77
CA THR A 512 10.44 28.34 -10.17
C THR A 512 10.60 27.12 -11.06
N LEU A 513 11.83 26.86 -11.50
CA LEU A 513 12.22 25.63 -12.19
C LEU A 513 13.16 24.85 -11.26
N ASP A 514 12.76 23.67 -10.81
CA ASP A 514 13.63 22.78 -10.02
C ASP A 514 13.71 21.42 -10.70
N ARG A 515 14.92 20.92 -10.96
CA ARG A 515 15.14 19.65 -11.69
C ARG A 515 14.35 19.54 -13.01
N ALA A 516 14.29 20.62 -13.78
CA ALA A 516 13.90 20.59 -15.20
C ALA A 516 15.09 20.14 -16.07
N ALA A 517 14.92 20.02 -17.40
CA ALA A 517 16.02 19.64 -18.28
C ALA A 517 17.19 20.65 -18.20
N GLU A 518 18.42 20.15 -18.09
CA GLU A 518 19.65 20.98 -17.99
C GLU A 518 19.78 22.00 -19.14
N GLU A 519 19.31 21.66 -20.34
CA GLU A 519 19.27 22.58 -21.49
C GLU A 519 18.42 23.82 -21.23
N LEU A 520 17.21 23.63 -20.67
CA LEU A 520 16.30 24.73 -20.31
C LEU A 520 16.89 25.56 -19.17
N VAL A 521 17.34 24.88 -18.11
CA VAL A 521 17.94 25.53 -16.94
C VAL A 521 19.17 26.34 -17.34
N GLY A 522 20.01 25.82 -18.24
CA GLY A 522 21.17 26.50 -18.80
C GLY A 522 20.80 27.78 -19.56
N ARG A 523 19.78 27.74 -20.42
CA ARG A 523 19.31 28.94 -21.15
C ARG A 523 18.72 30.00 -20.23
N VAL A 524 17.95 29.60 -19.21
CA VAL A 524 17.41 30.51 -18.19
C VAL A 524 18.55 31.15 -17.38
N ARG A 525 19.55 30.38 -16.95
CA ARG A 525 20.74 30.90 -16.26
C ARG A 525 21.57 31.86 -17.11
N GLN A 526 21.67 31.60 -18.42
CA GLN A 526 22.37 32.48 -19.37
C GLN A 526 21.55 33.71 -19.79
N LYS A 527 20.30 33.84 -19.30
CA LYS A 527 19.37 34.92 -19.66
C LYS A 527 19.08 35.04 -21.15
N THR A 528 19.12 33.92 -21.87
CA THR A 528 18.82 33.90 -23.32
C THR A 528 17.31 33.84 -23.61
N GLU A 529 16.51 33.47 -22.61
CA GLU A 529 15.06 33.36 -22.70
C GLU A 529 14.37 34.72 -22.53
N THR A 530 14.22 35.48 -23.63
CA THR A 530 13.58 36.81 -23.62
C THR A 530 12.08 36.79 -23.30
N VAL A 531 11.42 35.64 -23.46
CA VAL A 531 9.98 35.43 -23.24
C VAL A 531 9.55 35.63 -21.78
N ILE A 532 10.46 35.47 -20.82
CA ILE A 532 10.22 35.66 -19.38
C ILE A 532 10.78 36.98 -18.83
N SER A 533 11.13 37.93 -19.71
CA SER A 533 11.67 39.25 -19.30
C SER A 533 10.74 40.07 -18.40
N HIS A 534 9.44 39.78 -18.41
CA HIS A 534 8.43 40.41 -17.55
C HIS A 534 8.35 39.80 -16.14
N VAL A 535 8.99 38.64 -15.89
CA VAL A 535 8.94 37.91 -14.61
C VAL A 535 10.08 38.39 -13.70
N HIS A 536 9.74 39.00 -12.56
CA HIS A 536 10.72 39.66 -11.68
C HIS A 536 11.48 38.70 -10.74
N ARG A 537 10.96 37.49 -10.54
CA ARG A 537 11.54 36.48 -9.65
C ARG A 537 11.64 35.14 -10.36
N VAL A 538 12.78 34.88 -10.96
CA VAL A 538 13.08 33.57 -11.55
C VAL A 538 13.98 32.80 -10.59
N TYR A 539 13.53 31.62 -10.18
CA TYR A 539 14.26 30.74 -9.29
C TYR A 539 14.63 29.44 -10.01
N VAL A 540 15.89 29.05 -9.90
CA VAL A 540 16.39 27.76 -10.39
C VAL A 540 16.81 26.92 -9.19
N GLY A 541 16.11 25.82 -8.96
CA GLY A 541 16.45 24.83 -7.96
C GLY A 541 17.76 24.12 -8.31
N PHE A 542 18.62 23.94 -7.31
CA PHE A 542 19.84 23.14 -7.40
C PHE A 542 20.03 22.36 -6.11
N SER A 543 20.67 21.20 -6.20
CA SER A 543 21.09 20.48 -5.00
C SER A 543 22.56 20.79 -4.73
N ARG A 544 22.85 21.32 -3.55
CA ARG A 544 24.24 21.49 -3.05
C ARG A 544 24.36 20.75 -1.73
N ASN A 545 25.21 19.72 -1.70
CA ASN A 545 25.45 18.88 -0.52
C ASN A 545 24.17 18.22 0.04
N GLY A 546 23.25 17.79 -0.84
CA GLY A 546 21.97 17.17 -0.44
C GLY A 546 20.93 18.17 0.08
N VAL A 547 21.28 19.44 0.25
CA VAL A 547 20.34 20.51 0.56
C VAL A 547 19.79 21.06 -0.76
N LEU A 548 18.47 21.02 -0.91
CA LEU A 548 17.77 21.72 -1.98
C LEU A 548 17.89 23.22 -1.69
N ALA A 549 18.51 23.94 -2.62
CA ALA A 549 18.59 25.39 -2.61
C ALA A 549 18.00 25.93 -3.92
N ALA A 550 17.57 27.18 -3.91
CA ALA A 550 17.12 27.86 -5.12
C ALA A 550 17.99 29.09 -5.34
N GLU A 551 18.48 29.24 -6.57
CA GLU A 551 19.24 30.39 -7.03
C GLU A 551 18.26 31.37 -7.66
N ARG A 552 18.27 32.65 -7.23
CA ARG A 552 17.51 33.69 -7.92
C ARG A 552 18.32 34.18 -9.12
N ILE A 553 17.76 34.04 -10.32
CA ILE A 553 18.30 34.60 -11.54
C ILE A 553 17.70 36.00 -11.71
N GLN A 554 18.50 37.04 -11.44
CA GLN A 554 18.22 38.44 -11.81
C GLN A 554 18.95 38.75 -13.08
#